data_AF-A0A3N5G3Z8-F1
#
_entry.id   AF-A0A3N5G3Z8-F1
#
_cell.length_a   1.000
_cell.length_b   1.000
_cell.length_c   1.000
_cell.angle_alpha   90.00
_cell.angle_beta   90.00
_cell.angle_gamma   90.00
#
_symmetry.space_group_name_H-M   'P 1'
#
loop_
_entity.id
_entity.type
_entity.pdbx_description
1 polymer ?
#
loop_
_entity_poly.entity_id
_entity_poly.type
_entity_poly.pdbx_seq_one_letter_code
_entity_poly.pdbx_strand_id
1 'polypeptide(L)'
;MASTRSAGILIPLSSMPSAESWGIGEFSDVPRVAEWLQRAGLGVLQLLPLNETARDEFSPYSPLTAMALDPQFISLRDVADFAAIGGDESLDPAICRRLTHARSADRVDYSCVRTVKEYALRRAFERFLDVEWRASSPRAQALERYIADESWWIEDYALFRAIRSTERERECRAWPDPLRRADPGALAAARITLEREVLFCQYLQWIAEGQWQAARRASRPVSIFGDFPFLVTGDSADVWKRQDEFLLDATVGAPPDAFSETGQDWGLPPCNWEVMAARGDEWIRQRARRMAALFDGYRVDHLVGFYRTYVRPLAGKPYFLPGNEPEQLAQGEQLLRIFLEYG
;
A
#
# COMPACT_ATOMS: atom_id res chain seq x y z
N MET A 1 -6.94 4.63 31.87
CA MET A 1 -6.70 6.10 31.86
C MET A 1 -7.97 6.76 31.38
N ALA A 2 -8.42 7.85 32.01
CA ALA A 2 -9.62 8.55 31.56
C ALA A 2 -9.41 9.02 30.11
N SER A 3 -10.23 8.54 29.18
CA SER A 3 -10.20 8.93 27.78
C SER A 3 -10.44 10.43 27.67
N THR A 4 -9.42 11.19 27.27
CA THR A 4 -9.58 12.60 26.91
C THR A 4 -10.34 12.65 25.59
N ARG A 5 -11.51 13.29 25.59
CA ARG A 5 -12.30 13.49 24.37
C ARG A 5 -11.46 14.23 23.33
N SER A 6 -11.29 13.62 22.15
CA SER A 6 -10.59 14.20 21.01
C SER A 6 -11.52 14.36 19.81
N ALA A 7 -11.17 15.24 18.89
CA ALA A 7 -11.84 15.44 17.61
C ALA A 7 -10.79 15.52 16.49
N GLY A 8 -11.19 15.15 15.29
CA GLY A 8 -10.30 15.12 14.12
C GLY A 8 -11.05 15.25 12.81
N ILE A 9 -10.29 15.26 11.72
CA ILE A 9 -10.83 15.33 10.35
C ILE A 9 -10.24 14.18 9.53
N LEU A 10 -11.09 13.57 8.70
CA LEU A 10 -10.66 12.66 7.64
C LEU A 10 -10.29 13.46 6.40
N ILE A 11 -9.05 13.32 5.95
CA ILE A 11 -8.54 13.96 4.72
C ILE A 11 -7.74 12.90 3.94
N PRO A 12 -8.21 12.45 2.76
CA PRO A 12 -7.39 11.59 1.92
C PRO A 12 -6.09 12.31 1.56
N LEU A 13 -4.94 11.62 1.68
CA LEU A 13 -3.63 12.22 1.38
C LEU A 13 -3.61 12.81 -0.04
N SER A 14 -4.17 12.10 -1.01
CA SER A 14 -4.24 12.56 -2.40
C SER A 14 -4.99 13.88 -2.59
N SER A 15 -5.87 14.25 -1.65
CA SER A 15 -6.70 15.46 -1.71
C SER A 15 -6.09 16.65 -0.97
N MET A 16 -4.92 16.49 -0.34
CA MET A 16 -4.30 17.59 0.40
C MET A 16 -3.83 18.68 -0.57
N PRO A 17 -4.25 19.95 -0.38
CA PRO A 17 -3.85 21.03 -1.24
C PRO A 17 -2.39 21.40 -0.97
N SER A 18 -1.60 21.61 -2.03
CA SER A 18 -0.22 22.05 -1.92
C SER A 18 0.21 22.85 -3.14
N ALA A 19 0.88 23.97 -2.89
CA ALA A 19 1.49 24.78 -3.95
C ALA A 19 2.81 24.18 -4.45
N GLU A 20 3.39 23.23 -3.71
CA GLU A 20 4.72 22.67 -3.98
C GLU A 20 4.63 21.25 -4.56
N SER A 21 3.53 20.54 -4.31
CA SER A 21 3.36 19.17 -4.74
C SER A 21 3.10 19.02 -6.24
N TRP A 22 3.25 17.81 -6.73
CA TRP A 22 3.23 17.51 -8.16
C TRP A 22 1.83 17.09 -8.63
N GLY A 23 0.80 17.86 -8.29
CA GLY A 23 -0.60 17.62 -8.70
C GLY A 23 -1.38 16.61 -7.85
N ILE A 24 -0.81 16.17 -6.74
CA ILE A 24 -1.43 15.30 -5.73
C ILE A 24 -0.87 15.71 -4.36
N GLY A 25 -1.62 15.50 -3.27
CA GLY A 25 -1.04 15.64 -1.94
C GLY A 25 0.04 14.58 -1.68
N GLU A 26 1.10 14.97 -0.99
CA GLU A 26 2.32 14.17 -0.77
C GLU A 26 2.61 14.00 0.72
N PHE A 27 3.50 13.08 1.09
CA PHE A 27 3.85 12.86 2.50
C PHE A 27 4.31 14.14 3.21
N SER A 28 5.03 15.02 2.50
CA SER A 28 5.53 16.28 3.04
C SER A 28 4.43 17.34 3.28
N ASP A 29 3.20 17.15 2.78
CA ASP A 29 2.08 18.05 3.02
C ASP A 29 1.36 17.74 4.34
N VAL A 30 1.51 16.52 4.85
CA VAL A 30 0.85 16.03 6.07
C VAL A 30 1.19 16.88 7.30
N PRO A 31 2.46 17.30 7.55
CA PRO A 31 2.78 18.17 8.67
C PRO A 31 2.09 19.54 8.59
N ARG A 32 1.88 20.10 7.40
CA ARG A 32 1.20 21.40 7.21
C ARG A 32 -0.28 21.28 7.57
N VAL A 33 -0.91 20.19 7.17
CA VAL A 33 -2.29 19.88 7.54
C VAL A 33 -2.40 19.64 9.04
N ALA A 34 -1.47 18.90 9.64
CA ALA A 34 -1.42 18.68 11.08
C ALA A 34 -1.26 19.98 11.87
N GLU A 35 -0.40 20.89 11.43
CA GLU A 35 -0.26 22.21 12.04
C GLU A 35 -1.56 23.01 11.97
N TRP A 36 -2.26 22.98 10.83
CA TRP A 36 -3.56 23.63 10.68
C TRP A 36 -4.61 23.02 11.62
N LEU A 37 -4.69 21.68 11.71
CA LEU A 37 -5.57 20.98 12.64
C LEU A 37 -5.28 21.36 14.10
N GLN A 38 -4.01 21.41 14.48
CA GLN A 38 -3.59 21.79 15.83
C GLN A 38 -4.07 23.20 16.19
N ARG A 39 -3.91 24.16 15.28
CA ARG A 39 -4.40 25.54 15.46
C ARG A 39 -5.92 25.61 15.58
N ALA A 40 -6.63 24.68 14.94
CA ALA A 40 -8.09 24.52 15.04
C ALA A 40 -8.54 23.75 16.31
N GLY A 41 -7.62 23.30 17.17
CA GLY A 41 -7.94 22.52 18.36
C GLY A 41 -8.31 21.06 18.07
N LEU A 42 -7.96 20.55 16.89
CA LEU A 42 -8.19 19.18 16.47
C LEU A 42 -6.93 18.34 16.71
N GLY A 43 -7.12 17.15 17.26
CA GLY A 43 -6.04 16.27 17.72
C GLY A 43 -5.81 15.03 16.85
N VAL A 44 -6.67 14.79 15.85
CA VAL A 44 -6.57 13.61 14.97
C VAL A 44 -6.69 13.99 13.50
N LEU A 45 -5.80 13.43 12.68
CA LEU A 45 -5.89 13.40 11.23
C LEU A 45 -6.13 11.96 10.80
N GLN A 46 -7.28 11.66 10.20
CA GLN A 46 -7.54 10.33 9.63
C GLN A 46 -7.25 10.33 8.13
N LEU A 47 -6.51 9.34 7.66
CA LEU A 47 -6.18 9.13 6.26
C LEU A 47 -6.91 7.91 5.71
N LEU A 48 -7.08 7.88 4.38
CA LEU A 48 -7.40 6.65 3.65
C LEU A 48 -6.15 5.77 3.52
N PRO A 49 -6.26 4.51 3.04
CA PRO A 49 -5.11 3.66 2.84
C PRO A 49 -4.05 4.33 1.97
N LEU A 50 -2.77 4.15 2.33
CA LEU A 50 -1.62 4.74 1.65
C LEU A 50 -0.91 3.73 0.74
N ASN A 51 -1.51 2.55 0.57
CA ASN A 51 -0.90 1.43 -0.10
C ASN A 51 -0.83 1.63 -1.61
N GLU A 52 0.20 1.07 -2.24
CA GLU A 52 0.38 1.19 -3.68
C GLU A 52 -0.72 0.49 -4.47
N THR A 53 -1.29 1.19 -5.45
CA THR A 53 -2.30 0.62 -6.37
C THR A 53 -1.76 0.45 -7.80
N ALA A 54 -2.48 -0.32 -8.62
CA ALA A 54 -2.18 -0.45 -10.05
C ALA A 54 -2.33 0.90 -10.77
N ARG A 55 -1.67 1.08 -11.92
CA ARG A 55 -1.62 2.36 -12.65
C ARG A 55 -2.97 2.91 -13.05
N ASP A 56 -3.88 2.02 -13.42
CA ASP A 56 -5.26 2.29 -13.83
C ASP A 56 -6.27 2.19 -12.68
N GLU A 57 -5.80 1.84 -11.48
CA GLU A 57 -6.59 1.78 -10.26
C GLU A 57 -6.42 3.09 -9.45
N PHE A 58 -7.56 3.64 -9.03
CA PHE A 58 -7.64 4.90 -8.28
C PHE A 58 -8.25 4.70 -6.88
N SER A 59 -8.79 3.52 -6.60
CA SER A 59 -9.31 3.14 -5.29
C SER A 59 -8.17 2.76 -4.35
N PRO A 60 -8.01 3.42 -3.20
CA PRO A 60 -7.01 3.03 -2.20
C PRO A 60 -7.35 1.69 -1.52
N TYR A 61 -8.54 1.13 -1.75
CA TYR A 61 -8.98 -0.18 -1.24
C TYR A 61 -8.64 -1.34 -2.19
N SER A 62 -7.97 -1.05 -3.31
CA SER A 62 -7.50 -2.05 -4.27
C SER A 62 -5.96 -2.09 -4.34
N PRO A 63 -5.26 -2.34 -3.21
CA PRO A 63 -3.82 -2.26 -3.20
C PRO A 63 -3.18 -3.48 -3.88
N LEU A 64 -2.03 -3.27 -4.51
CA LEU A 64 -1.16 -4.32 -5.02
C LEU A 64 -0.42 -5.05 -3.89
N THR A 65 -0.41 -4.48 -2.69
CA THR A 65 -0.07 -5.20 -1.47
C THR A 65 -0.56 -4.48 -0.22
N ALA A 66 -0.80 -5.22 0.87
CA ALA A 66 -1.10 -4.63 2.17
C ALA A 66 0.10 -3.91 2.83
N MET A 67 1.32 -4.06 2.30
CA MET A 67 2.56 -3.65 2.98
C MET A 67 3.18 -2.35 2.44
N ALA A 68 3.30 -2.24 1.12
CA ALA A 68 4.00 -1.15 0.44
C ALA A 68 3.23 0.17 0.49
N LEU A 69 3.95 1.28 0.63
CA LEU A 69 3.43 2.64 0.45
C LEU A 69 3.40 2.99 -1.04
N ASP A 70 2.44 3.80 -1.48
CA ASP A 70 2.36 4.24 -2.88
C ASP A 70 3.44 5.28 -3.21
N PRO A 71 4.36 5.01 -4.16
CA PRO A 71 5.38 5.97 -4.58
C PRO A 71 4.82 7.29 -5.13
N GLN A 72 3.53 7.33 -5.52
CA GLN A 72 2.89 8.56 -5.96
C GLN A 72 2.86 9.65 -4.87
N PHE A 73 2.99 9.26 -3.59
CA PHE A 73 3.00 10.20 -2.46
C PHE A 73 4.41 10.70 -2.08
N ILE A 74 5.46 10.20 -2.74
CA ILE A 74 6.83 10.69 -2.55
C ILE A 74 6.92 12.14 -3.04
N SER A 75 7.49 12.99 -2.19
CA SER A 75 7.88 14.36 -2.52
C SER A 75 9.26 14.37 -3.17
N LEU A 76 9.30 14.61 -4.48
CA LEU A 76 10.53 14.57 -5.26
C LEU A 76 11.55 15.65 -4.85
N ARG A 77 11.08 16.80 -4.36
CA ARG A 77 11.95 17.85 -3.79
C ARG A 77 12.80 17.35 -2.63
N ASP A 78 12.30 16.37 -1.88
CA ASP A 78 12.97 15.77 -0.73
C ASP A 78 13.72 14.48 -1.09
N VAL A 79 13.85 14.17 -2.38
CA VAL A 79 14.68 13.06 -2.88
C VAL A 79 16.07 13.61 -3.24
N ALA A 80 17.04 13.31 -2.39
CA ALA A 80 18.40 13.84 -2.52
C ALA A 80 19.05 13.54 -3.89
N ASP A 81 18.79 12.37 -4.47
CA ASP A 81 19.32 12.01 -5.79
C ASP A 81 18.66 12.79 -6.93
N PHE A 82 17.39 13.16 -6.79
CA PHE A 82 16.69 14.03 -7.74
C PHE A 82 17.21 15.48 -7.63
N ALA A 83 17.39 15.98 -6.41
CA ALA A 83 18.00 17.29 -6.19
C ALA A 83 19.43 17.35 -6.77
N ALA A 84 20.23 16.30 -6.58
CA ALA A 84 21.61 16.22 -7.07
C ALA A 84 21.75 16.23 -8.61
N ILE A 85 20.72 15.81 -9.34
CA ILE A 85 20.71 15.90 -10.82
C ILE A 85 20.12 17.22 -11.34
N GLY A 86 19.81 18.18 -10.46
CA GLY A 86 19.27 19.50 -10.81
C GLY A 86 17.78 19.69 -10.52
N GLY A 87 17.12 18.72 -9.88
CA GLY A 87 15.70 18.83 -9.50
C GLY A 87 14.79 19.08 -10.70
N ASP A 88 13.84 20.01 -10.55
CA ASP A 88 12.88 20.38 -11.60
C ASP A 88 13.57 20.85 -12.90
N GLU A 89 14.76 21.48 -12.82
CA GLU A 89 15.51 21.93 -14.01
C GLU A 89 16.08 20.77 -14.83
N SER A 90 16.20 19.58 -14.23
CA SER A 90 16.68 18.39 -14.92
C SER A 90 15.63 17.78 -15.85
N LEU A 91 14.36 18.16 -15.71
CA LEU A 91 13.23 17.55 -16.42
C LEU A 91 13.18 17.97 -17.89
N ASP A 92 12.83 17.03 -18.76
CA ASP A 92 12.63 17.32 -20.18
C ASP A 92 11.43 18.26 -20.38
N PRO A 93 11.44 19.13 -21.43
CA PRO A 93 10.34 20.07 -21.68
C PRO A 93 8.95 19.41 -21.79
N ALA A 94 8.87 18.17 -22.27
CA ALA A 94 7.62 17.42 -22.34
C ALA A 94 7.10 17.02 -20.95
N ILE A 95 8.00 16.67 -20.03
CA ILE A 95 7.66 16.33 -18.65
C ILE A 95 7.28 17.60 -17.88
N CYS A 96 7.97 18.72 -18.09
CA CYS A 96 7.60 20.01 -17.50
C CYS A 96 6.17 20.44 -17.88
N ARG A 97 5.77 20.24 -19.15
CA ARG A 97 4.39 20.51 -19.58
C ARG A 97 3.37 19.63 -18.88
N ARG A 98 3.67 18.33 -18.74
CA ARG A 98 2.80 17.38 -18.00
C ARG A 98 2.70 17.75 -16.52
N LEU A 99 3.81 18.11 -15.88
CA LEU A 99 3.83 18.56 -14.49
C LEU A 99 3.00 19.84 -14.30
N THR A 100 3.11 20.79 -15.24
CA THR A 100 2.30 22.02 -15.22
C THR A 100 0.82 21.69 -15.30
N HIS A 101 0.42 20.81 -16.24
CA HIS A 101 -0.95 20.32 -16.36
C HIS A 101 -1.45 19.65 -15.07
N ALA A 102 -0.65 18.72 -14.50
CA ALA A 102 -1.01 18.02 -13.27
C ALA A 102 -1.24 18.99 -12.09
N ARG A 103 -0.40 20.03 -11.96
CA ARG A 103 -0.53 21.07 -10.93
C ARG A 103 -1.74 21.98 -11.11
N SER A 104 -2.21 22.18 -12.35
CA SER A 104 -3.33 23.06 -12.67
C SER A 104 -4.68 22.34 -12.79
N ALA A 105 -4.72 21.01 -12.73
CA ALA A 105 -5.94 20.26 -12.92
C ALA A 105 -6.91 20.43 -11.74
N ASP A 106 -8.21 20.56 -12.02
CA ASP A 106 -9.26 20.71 -11.00
C ASP A 106 -9.41 19.47 -10.10
N ARG A 107 -8.92 18.32 -10.58
CA ARG A 107 -8.92 17.03 -9.90
C ARG A 107 -7.58 16.36 -10.14
N VAL A 108 -7.19 15.46 -9.24
CA VAL A 108 -5.96 14.66 -9.37
C VAL A 108 -6.01 13.87 -10.67
N ASP A 109 -5.12 14.20 -11.60
CA ASP A 109 -4.87 13.43 -12.82
C ASP A 109 -3.84 12.34 -12.50
N TYR A 110 -4.30 11.23 -11.92
CA TYR A 110 -3.45 10.13 -11.44
C TYR A 110 -2.50 9.61 -12.52
N SER A 111 -2.96 9.48 -13.76
CA SER A 111 -2.13 8.99 -14.87
C SER A 111 -0.99 9.96 -15.18
N CYS A 112 -1.28 11.26 -15.23
CA CYS A 112 -0.27 12.29 -15.43
C CYS A 112 0.73 12.33 -14.26
N VAL A 113 0.24 12.37 -13.02
CA VAL A 113 1.05 12.39 -11.79
C VAL A 113 2.01 11.20 -11.75
N ARG A 114 1.49 9.98 -11.93
CA ARG A 114 2.31 8.75 -11.92
C ARG A 114 3.36 8.77 -13.00
N THR A 115 3.01 9.18 -14.22
CA THR A 115 3.96 9.25 -15.34
C THR A 115 5.10 10.22 -15.05
N VAL A 116 4.78 11.42 -14.56
CA VAL A 116 5.77 12.48 -14.31
C VAL A 116 6.66 12.10 -13.12
N LYS A 117 6.07 11.57 -12.03
CA LYS A 117 6.83 11.15 -10.85
C LYS A 117 7.72 9.97 -11.14
N GLU A 118 7.24 8.94 -11.85
CA GLU A 118 8.07 7.80 -12.21
C GLU A 118 9.26 8.21 -13.08
N TYR A 119 9.06 9.09 -14.06
CA TYR A 119 10.15 9.60 -14.89
C TYR A 119 11.26 10.20 -14.02
N ALA A 120 10.91 11.07 -13.07
CA ALA A 120 11.87 11.73 -12.19
C ALA A 120 12.50 10.75 -11.18
N LEU A 121 11.71 9.84 -10.61
CA LEU A 121 12.18 8.82 -9.67
C LEU A 121 13.15 7.84 -10.32
N ARG A 122 12.91 7.43 -11.58
CA ARG A 122 13.86 6.60 -12.33
C ARG A 122 15.18 7.33 -12.54
N ARG A 123 15.17 8.61 -12.91
CA ARG A 123 16.41 9.39 -13.04
C ARG A 123 17.15 9.58 -11.72
N ALA A 124 16.41 9.78 -10.62
CA ALA A 124 16.98 9.80 -9.28
C ALA A 124 17.63 8.45 -8.94
N PHE A 125 16.98 7.35 -9.29
CA PHE A 125 17.52 6.00 -9.09
C PHE A 125 18.77 5.73 -9.92
N GLU A 126 18.84 6.18 -11.19
CA GLU A 126 20.07 6.07 -11.99
C GLU A 126 21.25 6.75 -11.31
N ARG A 127 21.03 7.97 -10.79
CA ARG A 127 22.05 8.69 -10.04
C ARG A 127 22.43 7.96 -8.75
N PHE A 128 21.47 7.38 -8.05
CA PHE A 128 21.72 6.56 -6.86
C PHE A 128 22.58 5.34 -7.22
N LEU A 129 22.27 4.63 -8.32
CA LEU A 129 23.04 3.49 -8.77
C LEU A 129 24.49 3.85 -9.09
N ASP A 130 24.68 4.91 -9.88
CA ASP A 130 26.00 5.28 -10.40
C ASP A 130 26.96 5.78 -9.32
N VAL A 131 26.44 6.44 -8.28
CA VAL A 131 27.28 7.15 -7.29
C VAL A 131 27.16 6.57 -5.90
N GLU A 132 25.97 6.16 -5.47
CA GLU A 132 25.75 5.67 -4.11
C GLU A 132 25.93 4.15 -4.05
N TRP A 133 25.24 3.40 -4.93
CA TRP A 133 25.19 1.94 -4.93
C TRP A 133 26.52 1.32 -5.34
N ARG A 134 27.08 1.72 -6.50
CA ARG A 134 28.37 1.21 -6.98
C ARG A 134 29.54 1.50 -6.04
N ALA A 135 29.46 2.60 -5.29
CA ALA A 135 30.50 2.98 -4.33
C ALA A 135 30.30 2.36 -2.94
N SER A 136 29.24 1.55 -2.74
CA SER A 136 28.84 1.02 -1.42
C SER A 136 28.82 2.11 -0.35
N SER A 137 28.32 3.29 -0.73
CA SER A 137 28.22 4.47 0.12
C SER A 137 27.40 4.22 1.40
N PRO A 138 27.45 5.11 2.40
CA PRO A 138 26.55 5.03 3.55
C PRO A 138 25.06 5.00 3.19
N ARG A 139 24.64 5.60 2.06
CA ARG A 139 23.26 5.56 1.59
C ARG A 139 22.91 4.20 0.96
N ALA A 140 23.83 3.59 0.22
CA ALA A 140 23.66 2.23 -0.27
C ALA A 140 23.51 1.24 0.90
N GLN A 141 24.38 1.34 1.91
CA GLN A 141 24.29 0.53 3.12
C GLN A 141 22.99 0.77 3.91
N ALA A 142 22.44 1.99 3.87
CA ALA A 142 21.15 2.28 4.48
C ALA A 142 20.00 1.60 3.74
N LEU A 143 20.03 1.57 2.41
CA LEU A 143 19.07 0.81 1.61
C LEU A 143 19.23 -0.71 1.83
N GLU A 144 20.45 -1.23 1.87
CA GLU A 144 20.71 -2.65 2.16
C GLU A 144 20.15 -3.06 3.54
N ARG A 145 20.36 -2.23 4.58
CA ARG A 145 19.76 -2.45 5.90
C ARG A 145 18.24 -2.42 5.86
N TYR A 146 17.66 -1.44 5.18
CA TYR A 146 16.21 -1.36 5.02
C TYR A 146 15.64 -2.61 4.33
N ILE A 147 16.30 -3.10 3.27
CA ILE A 147 15.89 -4.34 2.59
C ILE A 147 15.98 -5.53 3.55
N ALA A 148 17.04 -5.63 4.36
CA ALA A 148 17.20 -6.71 5.33
C ALA A 148 16.11 -6.67 6.43
N ASP A 149 15.85 -5.49 6.98
CA ASP A 149 14.87 -5.27 8.05
C ASP A 149 13.43 -5.52 7.57
N GLU A 150 13.15 -5.23 6.29
CA GLU A 150 11.84 -5.39 5.65
C GLU A 150 11.72 -6.64 4.76
N SER A 151 12.72 -7.54 4.80
CA SER A 151 12.79 -8.76 3.96
C SER A 151 11.56 -9.66 4.08
N TRP A 152 10.84 -9.59 5.20
CA TRP A 152 9.61 -10.35 5.47
C TRP A 152 8.44 -10.01 4.54
N TRP A 153 8.49 -8.89 3.79
CA TRP A 153 7.51 -8.55 2.74
C TRP A 153 8.12 -7.95 1.46
N ILE A 154 9.20 -7.15 1.60
CA ILE A 154 9.66 -6.30 0.50
C ILE A 154 10.20 -7.10 -0.68
N GLU A 155 10.80 -8.27 -0.43
CA GLU A 155 11.38 -9.10 -1.48
C GLU A 155 10.32 -9.68 -2.43
N ASP A 156 9.17 -10.09 -1.89
CA ASP A 156 8.09 -10.66 -2.67
C ASP A 156 7.30 -9.57 -3.39
N TYR A 157 7.04 -8.44 -2.71
CA TYR A 157 6.42 -7.27 -3.33
C TYR A 157 7.27 -6.69 -4.47
N ALA A 158 8.58 -6.49 -4.27
CA ALA A 158 9.44 -5.90 -5.29
C ALA A 158 9.58 -6.82 -6.51
N LEU A 159 9.65 -8.15 -6.30
CA LEU A 159 9.65 -9.11 -7.39
C LEU A 159 8.30 -9.11 -8.14
N PHE A 160 7.17 -9.11 -7.41
CA PHE A 160 5.84 -9.01 -8.01
C PHE A 160 5.71 -7.77 -8.89
N ARG A 161 6.13 -6.61 -8.39
CA ARG A 161 6.12 -5.34 -9.13
C ARG A 161 7.04 -5.35 -10.36
N ALA A 162 8.24 -5.91 -10.22
CA ALA A 162 9.16 -6.03 -11.34
C ALA A 162 8.61 -6.93 -12.45
N ILE A 163 8.03 -8.09 -12.10
CA ILE A 163 7.37 -8.99 -13.05
C ILE A 163 6.19 -8.26 -13.71
N ARG A 164 5.32 -7.61 -12.91
CA ARG A 164 4.17 -6.85 -13.41
C ARG A 164 4.58 -5.81 -14.47
N SER A 165 5.65 -5.06 -14.22
CA SER A 165 6.21 -4.08 -15.15
C SER A 165 6.59 -4.74 -16.49
N THR A 166 7.30 -5.88 -16.46
CA THR A 166 7.66 -6.62 -17.69
C THR A 166 6.47 -7.25 -18.40
N GLU A 167 5.44 -7.62 -17.65
CA GLU A 167 4.20 -8.18 -18.16
C GLU A 167 3.20 -7.11 -18.62
N ARG A 168 3.65 -5.85 -18.77
CA ARG A 168 2.88 -4.69 -19.25
C ARG A 168 1.67 -4.37 -18.37
N GLU A 169 1.87 -4.38 -17.07
CA GLU A 169 0.84 -4.07 -16.06
C GLU A 169 -0.33 -5.06 -16.02
N ARG A 170 -0.19 -6.23 -16.65
CA ARG A 170 -1.21 -7.29 -16.59
C ARG A 170 -1.30 -7.89 -15.19
N GLU A 171 -2.53 -8.26 -14.82
CA GLU A 171 -2.80 -8.96 -13.57
C GLU A 171 -2.03 -10.28 -13.48
N CYS A 172 -1.66 -10.69 -12.26
CA CYS A 172 -0.86 -11.89 -12.05
C CYS A 172 -1.53 -13.19 -12.51
N ARG A 173 -2.87 -13.22 -12.57
CA ARG A 173 -3.66 -14.33 -13.09
C ARG A 173 -3.51 -14.53 -14.60
N ALA A 174 -3.06 -13.50 -15.33
CA ALA A 174 -2.82 -13.54 -16.77
C ALA A 174 -1.35 -13.77 -17.15
N TRP A 175 -0.46 -13.96 -16.16
CA TRP A 175 0.95 -14.23 -16.41
C TRP A 175 1.18 -15.67 -16.93
N PRO A 176 2.35 -15.93 -17.56
CA PRO A 176 2.76 -17.28 -17.90
C PRO A 176 2.72 -18.22 -16.69
N ASP A 177 2.33 -19.48 -16.92
CA ASP A 177 2.07 -20.46 -15.86
C ASP A 177 3.15 -20.56 -14.75
N PRO A 178 4.46 -20.60 -15.07
CA PRO A 178 5.49 -20.65 -14.03
C PRO A 178 5.48 -19.41 -13.11
N LEU A 179 5.28 -18.21 -13.67
CA LEU A 179 5.21 -16.97 -12.89
C LEU A 179 3.88 -16.87 -12.14
N ARG A 180 2.77 -17.20 -12.80
CA ARG A 180 1.43 -17.19 -12.21
C ARG A 180 1.32 -18.11 -10.99
N ARG A 181 1.97 -19.27 -11.02
CA ARG A 181 1.99 -20.25 -9.90
C ARG A 181 3.11 -20.02 -8.89
N ALA A 182 3.86 -18.92 -9.03
CA ALA A 182 5.00 -18.60 -8.17
C ALA A 182 6.04 -19.74 -8.10
N ASP A 183 6.32 -20.40 -9.22
CA ASP A 183 7.27 -21.52 -9.31
C ASP A 183 8.66 -21.08 -8.81
N PRO A 184 9.28 -21.78 -7.84
CA PRO A 184 10.55 -21.36 -7.25
C PRO A 184 11.69 -21.16 -8.26
N GLY A 185 11.75 -22.00 -9.30
CA GLY A 185 12.78 -21.89 -10.35
C GLY A 185 12.56 -20.66 -11.23
N ALA A 186 11.31 -20.44 -11.65
CA ALA A 186 10.94 -19.25 -12.43
C ALA A 186 11.16 -17.96 -11.63
N LEU A 187 10.84 -17.94 -10.34
CA LEU A 187 11.07 -16.78 -9.48
C LEU A 187 12.57 -16.51 -9.26
N ALA A 188 13.39 -17.55 -9.06
CA ALA A 188 14.84 -17.39 -8.95
C ALA A 188 15.44 -16.78 -10.24
N ALA A 189 15.02 -17.27 -11.41
CA ALA A 189 15.43 -16.71 -12.69
C ALA A 189 14.97 -15.26 -12.89
N ALA A 190 13.73 -14.95 -12.48
CA ALA A 190 13.19 -13.59 -12.54
C ALA A 190 13.94 -12.63 -11.61
N ARG A 191 14.32 -13.04 -10.39
CA ARG A 191 15.13 -12.21 -9.48
C ARG A 191 16.47 -11.79 -10.08
N ILE A 192 17.13 -12.70 -10.80
CA ILE A 192 18.40 -12.40 -11.48
C ILE A 192 18.14 -11.48 -12.69
N THR A 193 17.17 -11.84 -13.53
CA THR A 193 16.90 -11.10 -14.77
C THR A 193 16.39 -9.69 -14.51
N LEU A 194 15.64 -9.50 -13.42
CA LEU A 194 14.96 -8.26 -13.06
C LEU A 194 15.61 -7.55 -11.87
N GLU A 195 16.86 -7.89 -11.51
CA GLU A 195 17.53 -7.39 -10.31
C GLU A 195 17.45 -5.87 -10.15
N ARG A 196 17.59 -5.14 -11.26
CA ARG A 196 17.59 -3.68 -11.29
C ARG A 196 16.20 -3.10 -11.06
N GLU A 197 15.16 -3.73 -11.59
CA GLU A 197 13.78 -3.28 -11.39
C GLU A 197 13.27 -3.65 -9.98
N VAL A 198 13.71 -4.81 -9.45
CA VAL A 198 13.50 -5.18 -8.05
C VAL A 198 14.14 -4.14 -7.13
N LEU A 199 15.41 -3.80 -7.38
CA LEU A 199 16.13 -2.80 -6.59
C LEU A 199 15.51 -1.40 -6.73
N PHE A 200 14.98 -1.03 -7.90
CA PHE A 200 14.23 0.20 -8.07
C PHE A 200 13.00 0.24 -7.15
N CYS A 201 12.21 -0.84 -7.14
CA CYS A 201 11.03 -0.95 -6.28
C CYS A 201 11.41 -0.86 -4.78
N GLN A 202 12.51 -1.50 -4.38
CA GLN A 202 13.04 -1.43 -3.01
C GLN A 202 13.51 -0.01 -2.64
N TYR A 203 14.21 0.66 -3.57
CA TYR A 203 14.61 2.06 -3.41
C TYR A 203 13.40 2.99 -3.22
N LEU A 204 12.33 2.81 -4.00
CA LEU A 204 11.10 3.59 -3.84
C LEU A 204 10.48 3.42 -2.45
N GLN A 205 10.39 2.17 -1.96
CA GLN A 205 9.85 1.92 -0.63
C GLN A 205 10.73 2.50 0.49
N TRP A 206 12.05 2.44 0.35
CA TRP A 206 12.98 3.08 1.29
C TRP A 206 12.78 4.59 1.38
N ILE A 207 12.66 5.26 0.23
CA ILE A 207 12.39 6.69 0.17
C ILE A 207 11.01 7.02 0.74
N ALA A 208 9.97 6.27 0.35
CA ALA A 208 8.60 6.47 0.82
C ALA A 208 8.50 6.30 2.35
N GLU A 209 9.09 5.24 2.90
CA GLU A 209 9.12 4.99 4.35
C GLU A 209 9.83 6.12 5.09
N GLY A 210 11.00 6.54 4.59
CA GLY A 210 11.76 7.64 5.18
C GLY A 210 10.96 8.95 5.23
N GLN A 211 10.32 9.32 4.12
CA GLN A 211 9.49 10.52 4.05
C GLN A 211 8.24 10.42 4.92
N TRP A 212 7.55 9.27 4.90
CA TRP A 212 6.35 9.05 5.70
C TRP A 212 6.63 9.15 7.21
N GLN A 213 7.69 8.47 7.68
CA GLN A 213 8.07 8.51 9.09
C GLN A 213 8.54 9.90 9.52
N ALA A 214 9.21 10.65 8.64
CA ALA A 214 9.56 12.05 8.91
C ALA A 214 8.31 12.94 9.03
N ALA A 215 7.36 12.79 8.11
CA ALA A 215 6.09 13.51 8.14
C ALA A 215 5.30 13.20 9.42
N ARG A 216 5.14 11.93 9.78
CA ARG A 216 4.45 11.52 11.01
C ARG A 216 5.09 12.10 12.27
N ARG A 217 6.42 12.11 12.36
CA ARG A 217 7.11 12.76 13.50
C ARG A 217 6.85 14.26 13.56
N ALA A 218 6.85 14.94 12.41
CA ALA A 218 6.63 16.38 12.33
C ALA A 218 5.17 16.79 12.57
N SER A 219 4.21 15.88 12.42
CA SER A 219 2.78 16.14 12.69
C SER A 219 2.39 16.14 14.17
N ARG A 220 3.30 15.74 15.07
CA ARG A 220 3.02 15.75 16.51
C ARG A 220 2.73 17.17 17.00
N PRO A 221 1.75 17.36 17.91
CA PRO A 221 1.06 16.33 18.70
C PRO A 221 -0.22 15.76 18.05
N VAL A 222 -0.55 16.10 16.81
CA VAL A 222 -1.72 15.52 16.12
C VAL A 222 -1.45 14.03 15.84
N SER A 223 -2.35 13.16 16.28
CA SER A 223 -2.28 11.72 15.99
C SER A 223 -2.74 11.45 14.56
N ILE A 224 -2.01 10.59 13.86
CA ILE A 224 -2.34 10.16 12.50
C ILE A 224 -3.02 8.80 12.56
N PHE A 225 -4.29 8.75 12.14
CA PHE A 225 -5.06 7.52 12.07
C PHE A 225 -5.09 7.01 10.63
N GLY A 226 -4.71 5.76 10.45
CA GLY A 226 -4.82 5.07 9.17
C GLY A 226 -6.17 4.42 8.95
N ASP A 227 -6.24 3.67 7.87
CA ASP A 227 -7.40 2.89 7.47
C ASP A 227 -6.89 1.53 6.97
N PHE A 228 -7.43 0.47 7.54
CA PHE A 228 -7.08 -0.91 7.25
C PHE A 228 -8.17 -1.52 6.36
N PRO A 229 -7.94 -1.71 5.06
CA PRO A 229 -8.86 -2.45 4.20
C PRO A 229 -9.02 -3.88 4.73
N PHE A 230 -10.21 -4.46 4.76
CA PHE A 230 -10.39 -5.83 5.24
C PHE A 230 -9.58 -6.85 4.42
N LEU A 231 -9.64 -6.74 3.09
CA LEU A 231 -9.04 -7.65 2.13
C LEU A 231 -8.11 -6.93 1.16
N VAL A 232 -7.36 -7.73 0.40
CA VAL A 232 -6.54 -7.30 -0.73
C VAL A 232 -7.14 -7.83 -2.03
N THR A 233 -6.76 -7.24 -3.18
CA THR A 233 -7.19 -7.72 -4.48
C THR A 233 -6.56 -9.08 -4.81
N GLY A 234 -7.21 -9.85 -5.67
CA GLY A 234 -6.62 -11.09 -6.20
C GLY A 234 -5.37 -10.86 -7.06
N ASP A 235 -5.16 -9.62 -7.50
CA ASP A 235 -3.98 -9.15 -8.23
C ASP A 235 -3.04 -8.37 -7.29
N SER A 236 -2.53 -9.05 -6.28
CA SER A 236 -1.63 -8.48 -5.28
C SER A 236 -0.46 -9.42 -4.99
N ALA A 237 0.65 -8.87 -4.52
CA ALA A 237 1.80 -9.66 -4.09
C ALA A 237 1.43 -10.62 -2.94
N ASP A 238 0.54 -10.17 -2.05
CA ASP A 238 0.03 -10.97 -0.93
C ASP A 238 -0.67 -12.24 -1.43
N VAL A 239 -1.66 -12.11 -2.31
CA VAL A 239 -2.42 -13.26 -2.84
C VAL A 239 -1.55 -14.11 -3.76
N TRP A 240 -0.75 -13.48 -4.62
CA TRP A 240 0.11 -14.18 -5.57
C TRP A 240 1.11 -15.11 -4.86
N LYS A 241 1.66 -14.66 -3.73
CA LYS A 241 2.64 -15.45 -2.97
C LYS A 241 2.00 -16.47 -2.01
N ARG A 242 0.76 -16.23 -1.58
CA ARG A 242 0.05 -17.01 -0.55
C ARG A 242 -1.25 -17.63 -1.09
N GLN A 243 -1.21 -18.18 -2.30
CA GLN A 243 -2.41 -18.59 -3.04
C GLN A 243 -3.33 -19.54 -2.27
N ASP A 244 -2.79 -20.38 -1.39
CA ASP A 244 -3.55 -21.35 -0.61
C ASP A 244 -4.19 -20.75 0.67
N GLU A 245 -3.73 -19.57 1.10
CA GLU A 245 -4.35 -18.79 2.17
C GLU A 245 -5.59 -18.03 1.68
N PHE A 246 -5.93 -18.11 0.39
CA PHE A 246 -7.10 -17.45 -0.20
C PHE A 246 -7.95 -18.43 -1.03
N LEU A 247 -9.27 -18.23 -1.03
CA LEU A 247 -10.21 -18.99 -1.85
C LEU A 247 -10.33 -18.34 -3.24
N LEU A 248 -9.48 -18.77 -4.19
CA LEU A 248 -9.39 -18.14 -5.51
C LEU A 248 -10.56 -18.46 -6.46
N ASP A 249 -11.40 -19.42 -6.10
CA ASP A 249 -12.62 -19.83 -6.79
C ASP A 249 -13.90 -19.24 -6.16
N ALA A 250 -13.74 -18.17 -5.36
CA ALA A 250 -14.83 -17.43 -4.74
C ALA A 250 -14.52 -15.94 -4.65
N THR A 251 -15.56 -15.13 -4.43
CA THR A 251 -15.44 -13.70 -4.11
C THR A 251 -16.13 -13.37 -2.79
N VAL A 252 -15.71 -12.28 -2.17
CA VAL A 252 -16.38 -11.68 -1.01
C VAL A 252 -17.39 -10.65 -1.46
N GLY A 253 -18.48 -10.56 -0.72
CA GLY A 253 -19.49 -9.53 -0.94
C GLY A 253 -20.35 -9.28 0.29
N ALA A 254 -21.55 -8.77 0.04
CA ALA A 254 -22.58 -8.62 1.05
C ALA A 254 -23.85 -9.39 0.62
N PRO A 255 -24.59 -9.99 1.56
CA PRO A 255 -25.88 -10.58 1.25
C PRO A 255 -26.89 -9.50 0.83
N PRO A 256 -28.02 -9.88 0.21
CA PRO A 256 -29.16 -8.99 0.08
C PRO A 256 -29.56 -8.38 1.43
N ASP A 257 -29.91 -7.10 1.41
CA ASP A 257 -30.38 -6.36 2.56
C ASP A 257 -31.51 -5.40 2.17
N ALA A 258 -31.94 -4.57 3.13
CA ALA A 258 -33.04 -3.62 2.91
C ALA A 258 -32.73 -2.53 1.86
N PHE A 259 -31.46 -2.35 1.49
CA PHE A 259 -31.00 -1.34 0.53
C PHE A 259 -30.55 -1.95 -0.81
N SER A 260 -30.25 -3.26 -0.86
CA SER A 260 -29.88 -3.99 -2.07
C SER A 260 -30.53 -5.38 -2.11
N GLU A 261 -31.47 -5.58 -3.03
CA GLU A 261 -32.12 -6.88 -3.26
C GLU A 261 -31.15 -7.96 -3.75
N THR A 262 -30.06 -7.56 -4.41
CA THR A 262 -29.07 -8.49 -4.98
C THR A 262 -27.83 -8.65 -4.11
N GLY A 263 -27.73 -7.89 -3.01
CA GLY A 263 -26.49 -7.77 -2.24
C GLY A 263 -25.39 -7.09 -3.05
N GLN A 264 -24.13 -7.43 -2.77
CA GLN A 264 -22.96 -6.87 -3.45
C GLN A 264 -21.94 -7.98 -3.74
N ASP A 265 -21.19 -7.80 -4.83
CA ASP A 265 -20.00 -8.58 -5.16
C ASP A 265 -18.81 -7.62 -5.23
N TRP A 266 -17.81 -7.82 -4.38
CA TRP A 266 -16.64 -6.94 -4.33
C TRP A 266 -15.47 -7.47 -5.17
N GLY A 267 -15.57 -8.69 -5.71
CA GLY A 267 -14.52 -9.27 -6.54
C GLY A 267 -13.21 -9.64 -5.80
N LEU A 268 -13.19 -9.49 -4.47
CA LEU A 268 -12.01 -9.78 -3.64
C LEU A 268 -12.00 -11.26 -3.21
N PRO A 269 -10.87 -11.96 -3.21
CA PRO A 269 -10.81 -13.35 -2.78
C PRO A 269 -11.01 -13.46 -1.25
N PRO A 270 -11.88 -14.37 -0.76
CA PRO A 270 -12.00 -14.63 0.66
C PRO A 270 -10.71 -15.23 1.23
N CYS A 271 -10.40 -14.92 2.49
CA CYS A 271 -9.36 -15.64 3.23
C CYS A 271 -9.80 -17.09 3.51
N ASN A 272 -8.85 -18.01 3.36
CA ASN A 272 -8.96 -19.37 3.87
C ASN A 272 -8.49 -19.38 5.33
N TRP A 273 -9.41 -19.03 6.24
CA TRP A 273 -9.11 -18.86 7.67
C TRP A 273 -8.51 -20.11 8.33
N GLU A 274 -8.88 -21.31 7.88
CA GLU A 274 -8.32 -22.58 8.38
C GLU A 274 -6.83 -22.69 8.06
N VAL A 275 -6.44 -22.42 6.80
CA VAL A 275 -5.04 -22.46 6.37
C VAL A 275 -4.23 -21.34 7.03
N MET A 276 -4.80 -20.14 7.13
CA MET A 276 -4.14 -19.02 7.82
C MET A 276 -3.88 -19.34 9.30
N ALA A 277 -4.88 -19.86 10.01
CA ALA A 277 -4.74 -20.24 11.43
C ALA A 277 -3.71 -21.37 11.61
N ALA A 278 -3.69 -22.38 10.72
CA ALA A 278 -2.70 -23.45 10.73
C ALA A 278 -1.26 -22.94 10.51
N ARG A 279 -1.10 -21.77 9.88
CA ARG A 279 0.18 -21.07 9.68
C ARG A 279 0.45 -20.00 10.75
N GLY A 280 -0.33 -19.99 11.84
CA GLY A 280 -0.15 -19.04 12.95
C GLY A 280 -0.61 -17.62 12.65
N ASP A 281 -1.50 -17.45 11.66
CA ASP A 281 -2.03 -16.15 11.22
C ASP A 281 -0.95 -15.15 10.78
N GLU A 282 0.15 -15.67 10.24
CA GLU A 282 1.34 -14.88 9.89
C GLU A 282 0.99 -13.66 9.02
N TRP A 283 0.15 -13.83 7.99
CA TRP A 283 -0.24 -12.71 7.14
C TRP A 283 -1.02 -11.63 7.89
N ILE A 284 -1.95 -12.00 8.79
CA ILE A 284 -2.70 -11.03 9.60
C ILE A 284 -1.78 -10.33 10.60
N ARG A 285 -0.87 -11.06 11.24
CA ARG A 285 0.16 -10.53 12.15
C ARG A 285 1.07 -9.52 11.44
N GLN A 286 1.52 -9.85 10.23
CA GLN A 286 2.31 -8.97 9.38
C GLN A 286 1.58 -7.66 9.07
N ARG A 287 0.30 -7.73 8.73
CA ARG A 287 -0.51 -6.53 8.47
C ARG A 287 -0.73 -5.69 9.72
N ALA A 288 -1.00 -6.32 10.87
CA ALA A 288 -1.13 -5.63 12.16
C ALA A 288 0.18 -4.89 12.52
N ARG A 289 1.32 -5.57 12.41
CA ARG A 289 2.65 -5.00 12.59
C ARG A 289 2.88 -3.79 11.67
N ARG A 290 2.51 -3.92 10.39
CA ARG A 290 2.68 -2.85 9.41
C ARG A 290 1.83 -1.63 9.74
N MET A 291 0.56 -1.81 10.09
CA MET A 291 -0.31 -0.70 10.44
C MET A 291 0.19 0.07 11.67
N ALA A 292 0.68 -0.64 12.69
CA ALA A 292 1.27 -0.02 13.87
C ALA A 292 2.55 0.77 13.56
N ALA A 293 3.36 0.28 12.61
CA ALA A 293 4.55 1.01 12.15
C ALA A 293 4.15 2.31 11.42
N LEU A 294 3.07 2.28 10.65
CA LEU A 294 2.65 3.40 9.80
C LEU A 294 1.81 4.46 10.53
N PHE A 295 1.01 4.10 11.54
CA PHE A 295 0.00 4.98 12.12
C PHE A 295 -0.02 4.98 13.65
N ASP A 296 -0.60 6.01 14.26
CA ASP A 296 -0.84 6.08 15.72
C ASP A 296 -2.10 5.31 16.15
N GLY A 297 -2.96 4.99 15.19
CA GLY A 297 -4.18 4.21 15.32
C GLY A 297 -4.77 3.96 13.93
N TYR A 298 -5.78 3.12 13.79
CA TYR A 298 -6.40 2.89 12.48
C TYR A 298 -7.85 2.42 12.60
N ARG A 299 -8.64 2.74 11.58
CA ARG A 299 -9.96 2.12 11.37
C ARG A 299 -9.75 0.73 10.78
N VAL A 300 -10.46 -0.27 11.30
CA VAL A 300 -10.61 -1.56 10.60
C VAL A 300 -11.85 -1.47 9.74
N ASP A 301 -11.64 -1.39 8.42
CA ASP A 301 -12.71 -1.44 7.45
C ASP A 301 -13.40 -2.81 7.49
N HIS A 302 -14.74 -2.80 7.31
CA HIS A 302 -15.56 -4.01 7.33
C HIS A 302 -15.21 -4.98 8.48
N LEU A 303 -15.05 -4.46 9.72
CA LEU A 303 -14.68 -5.23 10.92
C LEU A 303 -15.47 -6.55 11.09
N VAL A 304 -16.77 -6.53 10.74
CA VAL A 304 -17.64 -7.71 10.80
C VAL A 304 -17.13 -8.88 9.93
N GLY A 305 -16.35 -8.60 8.88
CA GLY A 305 -15.69 -9.60 8.03
C GLY A 305 -14.74 -10.52 8.79
N PHE A 306 -14.12 -10.05 9.88
CA PHE A 306 -13.31 -10.93 10.74
C PHE A 306 -14.15 -11.92 11.54
N TYR A 307 -15.40 -11.57 11.85
CA TYR A 307 -16.33 -12.47 12.50
C TYR A 307 -17.00 -13.39 11.49
N ARG A 308 -17.47 -12.84 10.36
CA ARG A 308 -18.12 -13.60 9.30
C ARG A 308 -17.93 -12.94 7.95
N THR A 309 -17.52 -13.73 6.97
CA THR A 309 -17.39 -13.31 5.58
C THR A 309 -18.53 -13.89 4.77
N TYR A 310 -19.23 -13.07 3.99
CA TYR A 310 -20.19 -13.57 3.00
C TYR A 310 -19.45 -13.97 1.73
N VAL A 311 -19.32 -15.27 1.52
CA VAL A 311 -18.57 -15.90 0.43
C VAL A 311 -19.51 -16.24 -0.71
N ARG A 312 -19.12 -15.88 -1.93
CA ARG A 312 -19.83 -16.14 -3.19
C ARG A 312 -18.95 -17.02 -4.08
N PRO A 313 -19.11 -18.35 -4.05
CA PRO A 313 -18.37 -19.25 -4.93
C PRO A 313 -18.68 -19.00 -6.40
N LEU A 314 -17.71 -19.26 -7.29
CA LEU A 314 -17.95 -19.25 -8.75
C LEU A 314 -18.98 -20.31 -9.16
N ALA A 315 -19.05 -21.42 -8.41
CA ALA A 315 -20.05 -22.46 -8.57
C ALA A 315 -20.65 -22.83 -7.21
N GLY A 316 -21.97 -22.70 -7.05
CA GLY A 316 -22.69 -23.04 -5.83
C GLY A 316 -23.54 -21.90 -5.29
N LYS A 317 -24.03 -22.05 -4.05
CA LYS A 317 -24.79 -21.01 -3.35
C LYS A 317 -23.86 -20.21 -2.43
N PRO A 318 -24.05 -18.88 -2.29
CA PRO A 318 -23.35 -18.10 -1.29
C PRO A 318 -23.59 -18.61 0.13
N TYR A 319 -22.61 -18.41 1.01
CA TYR A 319 -22.66 -18.83 2.41
C TYR A 319 -21.84 -17.89 3.31
N PHE A 320 -22.04 -17.99 4.63
CA PHE A 320 -21.18 -17.32 5.60
C PHE A 320 -20.03 -18.23 6.04
N LEU A 321 -18.84 -17.64 6.18
CA LEU A 321 -17.65 -18.29 6.71
C LEU A 321 -17.13 -17.49 7.92
N PRO A 322 -17.13 -18.05 9.14
CA PRO A 322 -17.72 -19.33 9.55
C PRO A 322 -19.25 -19.38 9.46
N GLY A 323 -19.81 -20.60 9.42
CA GLY A 323 -21.24 -20.81 9.16
C GLY A 323 -22.17 -20.62 10.36
N ASN A 324 -21.64 -20.64 11.59
CA ASN A 324 -22.43 -20.51 12.82
C ASN A 324 -21.88 -19.44 13.77
N GLU A 325 -22.75 -18.86 14.58
CA GLU A 325 -22.44 -17.71 15.45
C GLU A 325 -21.34 -17.99 16.50
N PRO A 326 -21.30 -19.14 17.20
CA PRO A 326 -20.20 -19.45 18.11
C PRO A 326 -18.82 -19.41 17.45
N GLU A 327 -18.68 -19.99 16.25
CA GLU A 327 -17.43 -19.96 15.50
C GLU A 327 -17.10 -18.55 14.99
N GLN A 328 -18.11 -17.78 14.57
CA GLN A 328 -17.93 -16.39 14.14
C GLN A 328 -17.36 -15.53 15.27
N LEU A 329 -17.91 -15.65 16.49
CA LEU A 329 -17.41 -14.95 17.68
C LEU A 329 -15.98 -15.35 18.02
N ALA A 330 -15.69 -16.66 18.03
CA ALA A 330 -14.36 -17.17 18.33
C ALA A 330 -13.31 -16.67 17.34
N GLN A 331 -13.60 -16.71 16.04
CA GLN A 331 -12.70 -16.22 14.99
C GLN A 331 -12.48 -14.71 15.11
N GLY A 332 -13.56 -13.93 15.19
CA GLY A 332 -13.45 -12.48 15.26
C GLY A 332 -12.67 -12.01 16.48
N GLU A 333 -12.93 -12.56 17.67
CA GLU A 333 -12.16 -12.22 18.88
C GLU A 333 -10.69 -12.62 18.77
N GLN A 334 -10.39 -13.77 18.17
CA GLN A 334 -9.02 -14.23 17.97
C GLN A 334 -8.25 -13.30 17.03
N LEU A 335 -8.84 -12.94 15.89
CA LEU A 335 -8.22 -12.03 14.93
C LEU A 335 -8.02 -10.64 15.53
N LEU A 336 -8.99 -10.13 16.30
CA LEU A 336 -8.85 -8.83 16.97
C LEU A 336 -7.77 -8.81 18.04
N ARG A 337 -7.54 -9.93 18.75
CA ARG A 337 -6.41 -10.02 19.68
C ARG A 337 -5.07 -9.83 18.99
N ILE A 338 -4.90 -10.33 17.76
CA ILE A 338 -3.66 -10.12 16.98
C ILE A 338 -3.39 -8.63 16.78
N PHE A 339 -4.40 -7.83 16.43
CA PHE A 339 -4.22 -6.39 16.24
C PHE A 339 -3.85 -5.65 17.53
N LEU A 340 -4.29 -6.15 18.68
CA LEU A 340 -3.93 -5.61 20.00
C LEU A 340 -2.51 -5.99 20.45
N GLU A 341 -1.84 -6.95 19.81
CA GLU A 341 -0.44 -7.31 20.13
C GLU A 341 0.56 -6.26 19.64
N TYR A 342 0.19 -5.47 18.63
CA TYR A 342 1.08 -4.52 17.95
C TYR A 342 0.72 -3.05 18.20
N GLY A 343 -0.35 -2.76 18.96
CA GLY A 343 -0.90 -1.41 19.16
C GLY A 343 -1.11 -1.03 20.62
#